data_AF-A0A1Q3CR54-F1
#
_entry.id   AF-A0A1Q3CR54-F1
#
_cell.length_a   1.000
_cell.length_b   1.000
_cell.length_c   1.000
_cell.angle_alpha   90.00
_cell.angle_beta   90.00
_cell.angle_gamma   90.00
#
_symmetry.space_group_name_H-M   'P 1'
#
loop_
_entity.id
_entity.type
_entity.pdbx_description
1 polymer ?
#
loop_
_entity_poly.entity_id
_entity_poly.type
_entity_poly.pdbx_seq_one_letter_code
_entity_poly.pdbx_strand_id
1 'polypeptide(L)'
;MATPDVLRREDDLLSSPLLRPRKEESTKLRELSVEKKIEFLESLTGPVSNRRSRRWLNDRLLMELVPRLNEKEIRGLFTPPPWGDDVPVSPFCMTNGAEWDKFRTIDMDKEANIIHGLNLSTTKMKGHVDVDKMAVLNAWRRVDCRTREALRRSFLPKLIQGYENCVRAFIEDSGDGDVLVLQVQDPFHRLLLHGVCEVDAFTDTPFKGNPAAVCLLEEEKDEKWLQAVAAEFNISETCYLTRINIDSSNPRFKLRWFTPVSEVDLCGHATLAAAHTLFAKGLINSNIIEFVTRSGILTAKKIQDSESTEVSECQNGEVQGSFLIELDFPTVPTFEFNSAEVSTISQALGGASVIEIKRGTTASDNLLVVLPSGKAVAELQPRFDEILKCPGGGIIVTGAAPPDSGFDFYSRFFAPIYGVNEDPVCGSAHCALAPYWREKLGKCDFLAYQASPRSGILNIHLNEQDQRVLLRGKAVTVMDGCLLV
;
A
#
# COMPACT_ATOMS: atom_id res chain seq x y z
N MET A 1 -27.93 28.43 31.52
CA MET A 1 -28.80 27.26 31.29
C MET A 1 -29.97 27.74 30.44
N ALA A 2 -30.02 27.30 29.18
CA ALA A 2 -30.99 27.80 28.22
C ALA A 2 -32.39 27.27 28.57
N THR A 3 -33.38 28.16 28.50
CA THR A 3 -34.78 27.86 28.79
C THR A 3 -35.34 26.84 27.78
N PRO A 4 -36.27 25.97 28.22
CA PRO A 4 -36.71 24.80 27.43
C PRO A 4 -37.32 25.14 26.07
N ASP A 5 -37.71 26.40 25.85
CA ASP A 5 -38.30 26.86 24.59
C ASP A 5 -37.29 27.05 23.43
N VAL A 6 -35.98 27.07 23.69
CA VAL A 6 -34.98 27.21 22.61
C VAL A 6 -34.69 25.85 21.95
N LEU A 7 -34.61 24.77 22.73
CA LEU A 7 -34.47 23.42 22.19
C LEU A 7 -35.71 23.00 21.41
N ARG A 8 -36.89 23.50 21.79
CA ARG A 8 -38.13 23.30 21.03
C ARG A 8 -38.09 23.92 19.63
N ARG A 9 -37.41 25.05 19.41
CA ARG A 9 -37.37 25.70 18.08
C ARG A 9 -36.35 25.11 17.11
N GLU A 10 -35.27 24.50 17.59
CA GLU A 10 -34.37 23.69 16.74
C GLU A 10 -35.08 22.40 16.28
N ASP A 11 -35.83 21.76 17.19
CA ASP A 11 -36.64 20.60 16.84
C ASP A 11 -37.81 20.97 15.91
N ASP A 12 -38.41 22.15 16.07
CA ASP A 12 -39.47 22.63 15.19
C ASP A 12 -38.92 23.00 13.79
N LEU A 13 -37.69 23.54 13.68
CA LEU A 13 -37.04 23.81 12.38
C LEU A 13 -36.60 22.54 11.67
N LEU A 14 -36.06 21.58 12.43
CA LEU A 14 -35.83 20.23 11.93
C LEU A 14 -37.14 19.51 11.63
N SER A 15 -38.29 19.99 12.10
CA SER A 15 -39.62 19.46 11.79
C SER A 15 -40.30 20.10 10.59
N SER A 16 -39.75 21.18 10.04
CA SER A 16 -40.23 21.77 8.79
C SER A 16 -40.10 20.75 7.65
N PRO A 17 -41.20 20.42 6.94
CA PRO A 17 -41.21 19.42 5.87
C PRO A 17 -40.28 19.76 4.70
N LEU A 18 -39.83 21.02 4.60
CA LEU A 18 -38.96 21.50 3.52
C LEU A 18 -37.48 21.16 3.74
N LEU A 19 -37.05 20.95 4.99
CA LEU A 19 -35.63 20.79 5.34
C LEU A 19 -35.32 19.57 6.22
N ARG A 20 -36.32 18.82 6.71
CA ARG A 20 -36.09 17.62 7.52
C ARG A 20 -35.45 16.49 6.68
N PRO A 21 -34.31 15.92 7.09
CA PRO A 21 -33.79 14.70 6.50
C PRO A 21 -34.32 13.51 7.30
N ARG A 22 -35.36 12.80 6.83
CA ARG A 22 -35.51 11.36 7.17
C ARG A 22 -36.41 10.54 6.25
N LYS A 23 -35.72 9.59 5.61
CA LYS A 23 -35.95 8.18 5.29
C LYS A 23 -37.22 7.61 4.67
N GLU A 24 -38.46 8.03 4.90
CA GLU A 24 -39.60 7.48 4.13
C GLU A 24 -40.94 8.18 4.44
N GLU A 25 -41.44 8.97 3.50
CA GLU A 25 -42.87 9.06 3.19
C GLU A 25 -43.07 9.50 1.73
N SER A 26 -44.29 9.27 1.24
CA SER A 26 -44.71 9.09 -0.16
C SER A 26 -44.37 10.16 -1.22
N THR A 27 -44.44 9.71 -2.47
CA THR A 27 -44.03 10.33 -3.74
C THR A 27 -44.78 11.60 -4.17
N LYS A 28 -45.72 12.15 -3.40
CA LYS A 28 -46.50 13.36 -3.79
C LYS A 28 -45.88 14.71 -3.38
N LEU A 29 -44.76 14.72 -2.65
CA LEU A 29 -44.07 15.96 -2.23
C LEU A 29 -42.73 16.22 -2.94
N ARG A 30 -42.36 15.44 -3.95
CA ARG A 30 -41.08 15.56 -4.67
C ARG A 30 -41.04 16.61 -5.79
N GLU A 31 -42.15 17.28 -6.09
CA GLU A 31 -42.18 18.36 -7.09
C GLU A 31 -42.17 19.74 -6.43
N LEU A 32 -41.05 20.09 -5.80
CA LEU A 32 -40.73 21.48 -5.50
C LEU A 32 -39.40 21.86 -6.16
N SER A 33 -39.47 22.80 -7.11
CA SER A 33 -38.33 23.40 -7.82
C SER A 33 -37.28 23.96 -6.85
N VAL A 34 -36.02 23.92 -7.25
CA VAL A 34 -34.88 24.57 -6.58
C VAL A 34 -35.18 26.04 -6.24
N GLU A 35 -35.97 26.74 -7.06
CA GLU A 35 -36.41 28.12 -6.82
C GLU A 35 -37.26 28.29 -5.55
N LYS A 36 -38.17 27.36 -5.25
CA LYS A 36 -39.02 27.42 -4.04
C LYS A 36 -38.23 27.11 -2.75
N LYS A 37 -37.12 26.38 -2.87
CA LYS A 37 -36.21 26.13 -1.75
C LYS A 37 -35.32 27.34 -1.47
N ILE A 38 -34.91 28.06 -2.52
CA ILE A 38 -34.17 29.31 -2.41
C ILE A 38 -35.04 30.41 -1.79
N GLU A 39 -36.28 30.62 -2.26
CA GLU A 39 -37.21 31.60 -1.67
C GLU A 39 -37.49 31.33 -0.18
N PHE A 40 -37.64 30.05 0.21
CA PHE A 40 -37.82 29.66 1.60
C PHE A 40 -36.59 29.98 2.46
N LEU A 41 -35.39 29.66 1.97
CA LEU A 41 -34.13 29.93 2.68
C LEU A 41 -33.82 31.44 2.77
N GLU A 42 -34.17 32.21 1.75
CA GLU A 42 -34.03 33.67 1.75
C GLU A 42 -35.00 34.35 2.72
N SER A 43 -36.24 33.85 2.86
CA SER A 43 -37.21 34.36 3.85
C SER A 43 -36.72 34.23 5.31
N LEU A 44 -35.78 33.30 5.56
CA LEU A 44 -35.16 33.05 6.86
C LEU A 44 -33.93 33.93 7.13
N THR A 45 -33.49 34.79 6.21
CA THR A 45 -32.29 35.63 6.40
C THR A 45 -32.54 36.92 7.20
N GLY A 46 -33.73 37.52 7.06
CA GLY A 46 -34.16 38.72 7.80
C GLY A 46 -34.11 38.67 9.35
N PRO A 47 -34.28 37.51 10.02
CA PRO A 47 -34.32 37.44 11.49
C PRO A 47 -33.07 36.84 12.17
N VAL A 48 -32.01 36.46 11.42
CA VAL A 48 -30.89 35.69 11.99
C VAL A 48 -29.83 36.62 12.60
N SER A 49 -29.86 36.81 13.91
CA SER A 49 -28.98 37.74 14.62
C SER A 49 -27.60 37.17 14.99
N ASN A 50 -27.40 35.85 14.98
CA ASN A 50 -26.14 35.20 15.38
C ASN A 50 -25.26 34.80 14.18
N ARG A 51 -23.97 35.17 14.25
CA ARG A 51 -22.92 34.92 13.25
C ARG A 51 -22.76 33.45 12.84
N ARG A 52 -22.95 32.50 13.76
CA ARG A 52 -22.77 31.07 13.48
C ARG A 52 -23.88 30.53 12.56
N SER A 53 -25.10 31.01 12.75
CA SER A 53 -26.27 30.63 11.96
C SER A 53 -26.27 31.27 10.57
N ARG A 54 -25.77 32.51 10.43
CA ARG A 54 -25.59 33.14 9.10
C ARG A 54 -24.57 32.42 8.23
N ARG A 55 -23.45 31.98 8.83
CA ARG A 55 -22.39 31.26 8.11
C ARG A 55 -22.89 29.92 7.56
N TRP A 56 -23.59 29.16 8.40
CA TRP A 56 -24.19 27.88 8.00
C TRP A 56 -25.21 28.03 6.85
N LEU A 57 -26.02 29.10 6.89
CA LEU A 57 -27.01 29.38 5.83
C LEU A 57 -26.34 29.76 4.50
N ASN A 58 -25.29 30.59 4.54
CA ASN A 58 -24.53 30.97 3.34
C ASN A 58 -23.81 29.78 2.70
N ASP A 59 -23.19 28.91 3.49
CA ASP A 59 -22.51 27.71 2.98
C ASP A 59 -23.51 26.76 2.30
N ARG A 60 -24.76 26.72 2.79
CA ARG A 60 -25.82 25.88 2.22
C ARG A 60 -26.40 26.42 0.92
N LEU A 61 -26.54 27.74 0.79
CA LEU A 61 -26.95 28.40 -0.46
C LEU A 61 -25.89 28.24 -1.56
N LEU A 62 -24.61 28.35 -1.22
CA LEU A 62 -23.50 28.20 -2.19
C LEU A 62 -23.38 26.78 -2.76
N MET A 63 -23.65 25.73 -1.96
CA MET A 63 -23.63 24.34 -2.44
C MET A 63 -24.79 24.02 -3.38
N GLU A 64 -25.89 24.76 -3.31
CA GLU A 64 -27.10 24.55 -4.13
C GLU A 64 -27.10 25.42 -5.40
N LEU A 65 -26.37 26.55 -5.43
CA LEU A 65 -26.38 27.53 -6.54
C LEU A 65 -25.23 27.41 -7.56
N VAL A 66 -24.11 26.77 -7.22
CA VAL A 66 -22.94 26.69 -8.14
C VAL A 66 -23.06 25.46 -9.05
N PRO A 67 -23.20 25.64 -10.39
CA PRO A 67 -23.14 24.52 -11.31
C PRO A 67 -21.70 24.01 -11.38
N ARG A 68 -21.51 22.69 -11.45
CA ARG A 68 -20.18 22.09 -11.55
C ARG A 68 -19.60 22.29 -12.96
N LEU A 69 -18.43 22.94 -13.06
CA LEU A 69 -17.67 23.16 -14.31
C LEU A 69 -17.26 21.83 -14.96
N ASN A 70 -17.09 21.80 -16.29
CA ASN A 70 -16.69 20.59 -17.00
C ASN A 70 -15.27 20.63 -17.59
N GLU A 71 -14.81 19.46 -18.03
CA GLU A 71 -13.43 19.13 -18.37
C GLU A 71 -12.82 19.90 -19.57
N LYS A 72 -13.61 20.43 -20.52
CA LYS A 72 -13.04 21.23 -21.64
C LYS A 72 -12.61 22.63 -21.19
N GLU A 73 -13.33 23.19 -20.23
CA GLU A 73 -13.07 24.52 -19.66
C GLU A 73 -11.88 24.47 -18.69
N ILE A 74 -11.73 23.33 -18.00
CA ILE A 74 -10.57 23.02 -17.18
C ILE A 74 -9.32 22.80 -18.06
N ARG A 75 -9.44 22.18 -19.25
CA ARG A 75 -8.29 21.99 -20.17
C ARG A 75 -7.80 23.28 -20.86
N GLY A 76 -8.70 24.21 -21.19
CA GLY A 76 -8.34 25.50 -21.80
C GLY A 76 -7.61 26.48 -20.86
N LEU A 77 -7.75 26.31 -19.54
CA LEU A 77 -7.05 27.11 -18.53
C LEU A 77 -5.54 26.82 -18.43
N PHE A 78 -5.07 25.70 -19.01
CA PHE A 78 -3.73 25.16 -18.74
C PHE A 78 -2.93 24.69 -19.99
N THR A 79 -3.28 25.11 -21.21
CA THR A 79 -2.56 24.68 -22.44
C THR A 79 -1.67 25.79 -23.06
N PRO A 80 -0.37 25.56 -23.33
CA PRO A 80 0.53 26.56 -23.92
C PRO A 80 0.51 26.60 -25.47
N PRO A 81 0.92 27.71 -26.11
CA PRO A 81 0.85 27.90 -27.57
C PRO A 81 1.76 26.95 -28.37
N PRO A 82 1.42 26.56 -29.63
CA PRO A 82 0.35 27.11 -30.48
C PRO A 82 -0.95 26.29 -30.44
N TRP A 83 -1.09 25.34 -29.51
CA TRP A 83 -2.21 24.39 -29.48
C TRP A 83 -3.45 24.96 -28.75
N GLY A 84 -3.37 26.20 -28.27
CA GLY A 84 -4.44 26.93 -27.57
C GLY A 84 -5.31 27.82 -28.46
N ASP A 85 -4.92 28.07 -29.72
CA ASP A 85 -5.64 29.00 -30.61
C ASP A 85 -6.81 28.33 -31.36
N ASP A 86 -6.84 27.00 -31.43
CA ASP A 86 -7.89 26.21 -32.11
C ASP A 86 -8.96 25.63 -31.15
N VAL A 87 -8.94 26.00 -29.87
CA VAL A 87 -9.95 25.56 -28.89
C VAL A 87 -11.09 26.58 -28.81
N PRO A 88 -12.36 26.20 -29.08
CA PRO A 88 -13.49 27.11 -28.89
C PRO A 88 -13.58 27.51 -27.42
N VAL A 89 -13.57 28.81 -27.13
CA VAL A 89 -13.67 29.32 -25.76
C VAL A 89 -14.97 28.81 -25.14
N SER A 90 -14.90 28.41 -23.85
CA SER A 90 -16.01 27.95 -23.02
C SER A 90 -17.31 28.75 -23.25
N PRO A 91 -18.52 28.17 -23.04
CA PRO A 91 -19.78 28.94 -22.95
C PRO A 91 -19.77 30.09 -21.91
N PHE A 92 -18.85 30.06 -20.94
CA PHE A 92 -18.55 31.13 -20.00
C PHE A 92 -17.75 32.28 -20.64
N CYS A 93 -17.15 32.04 -21.82
CA CYS A 93 -16.26 32.95 -22.55
C CYS A 93 -16.67 33.28 -24.01
N MET A 94 -17.54 32.50 -24.68
CA MET A 94 -18.16 32.81 -26.00
C MET A 94 -19.65 33.09 -25.94
N THR A 95 -20.15 33.47 -24.77
CA THR A 95 -21.31 34.36 -24.71
C THR A 95 -20.96 35.66 -25.45
N ASN A 96 -21.19 35.72 -26.77
CA ASN A 96 -21.61 37.01 -27.28
C ASN A 96 -22.95 37.26 -26.59
N GLY A 97 -23.02 38.29 -25.74
CA GLY A 97 -24.08 38.45 -24.73
C GLY A 97 -25.53 38.41 -25.26
N ALA A 98 -25.73 38.36 -26.59
CA ALA A 98 -27.02 38.32 -27.27
C ALA A 98 -27.48 36.92 -27.78
N GLU A 99 -26.63 35.89 -27.89
CA GLU A 99 -27.09 34.54 -28.35
C GLU A 99 -27.62 33.63 -27.22
N TRP A 100 -27.24 33.91 -25.97
CA TRP A 100 -27.88 33.28 -24.81
C TRP A 100 -29.37 33.58 -24.71
N ASP A 101 -29.84 34.69 -25.28
CA ASP A 101 -31.26 35.03 -25.30
C ASP A 101 -32.08 34.21 -26.34
N LYS A 102 -31.42 33.61 -27.34
CA LYS A 102 -32.09 32.71 -28.32
C LYS A 102 -32.07 31.24 -27.92
N PHE A 103 -31.07 30.76 -27.18
CA PHE A 103 -31.06 29.38 -26.67
C PHE A 103 -31.96 29.20 -25.44
N ARG A 104 -32.24 30.30 -24.71
CA ARG A 104 -33.34 30.39 -23.73
C ARG A 104 -34.75 30.22 -24.32
N THR A 105 -34.89 30.14 -25.65
CA THR A 105 -36.20 30.17 -26.32
C THR A 105 -36.47 28.98 -27.26
N ILE A 106 -35.67 27.90 -27.23
CA ILE A 106 -36.12 26.61 -27.79
C ILE A 106 -36.98 25.89 -26.76
N ASP A 107 -38.27 25.87 -27.08
CA ASP A 107 -39.38 25.43 -26.27
C ASP A 107 -39.37 23.90 -25.99
N MET A 108 -39.24 23.54 -24.72
CA MET A 108 -39.37 22.18 -24.18
C MET A 108 -40.79 21.59 -24.37
N ASP A 109 -41.79 22.41 -24.72
CA ASP A 109 -43.14 21.95 -25.01
C ASP A 109 -43.24 21.17 -26.34
N LYS A 110 -42.25 21.26 -27.24
CA LYS A 110 -42.24 20.44 -28.47
C LYS A 110 -41.82 18.98 -28.24
N GLU A 111 -41.08 18.67 -27.18
CA GLU A 111 -40.77 17.28 -26.82
C GLU A 111 -41.86 16.68 -25.90
N ALA A 112 -42.50 17.53 -25.08
CA ALA A 112 -43.68 17.16 -24.31
C ALA A 112 -44.85 16.70 -25.21
N ASN A 113 -45.06 17.32 -26.38
CA ASN A 113 -46.12 16.92 -27.32
C ASN A 113 -45.89 15.54 -27.98
N ILE A 114 -44.63 15.13 -28.17
CA ILE A 114 -44.26 13.80 -28.69
C ILE A 114 -44.54 12.72 -27.63
N ILE A 115 -44.26 13.03 -26.36
CA ILE A 115 -44.52 12.15 -25.22
C ILE A 115 -46.02 12.12 -24.88
N HIS A 116 -46.75 13.23 -25.05
CA HIS A 116 -48.20 13.27 -24.82
C HIS A 116 -48.98 12.45 -25.86
N GLY A 117 -48.49 12.39 -27.10
CA GLY A 117 -49.00 11.51 -28.15
C GLY A 117 -48.75 10.02 -27.90
N LEU A 118 -47.67 9.66 -27.22
CA LEU A 118 -47.34 8.28 -26.83
C LEU A 118 -48.13 7.81 -25.58
N ASN A 119 -48.44 8.72 -24.66
CA ASN A 119 -49.25 8.41 -23.47
C ASN A 119 -50.74 8.19 -23.74
N LEU A 120 -51.26 8.63 -24.89
CA LEU A 120 -52.66 8.37 -25.30
C LEU A 120 -52.88 6.97 -25.88
N SER A 121 -51.81 6.19 -26.13
CA SER A 121 -51.91 4.97 -26.95
C SER A 121 -51.89 3.63 -26.20
N THR A 122 -51.53 3.54 -24.92
CA THR A 122 -51.39 2.22 -24.28
C THR A 122 -51.86 2.20 -22.83
N THR A 123 -53.18 2.20 -22.66
CA THR A 123 -53.85 1.47 -21.59
C THR A 123 -53.44 -0.01 -21.64
N LYS A 124 -52.44 -0.43 -20.86
CA LYS A 124 -52.32 -1.80 -20.33
C LYS A 124 -51.32 -1.88 -19.17
N MET A 125 -51.88 -2.12 -17.99
CA MET A 125 -51.33 -2.71 -16.75
C MET A 125 -49.81 -2.83 -16.63
N LYS A 126 -49.18 -1.96 -15.80
CA LYS A 126 -47.80 -2.13 -15.31
C LYS A 126 -47.77 -3.04 -14.08
N GLY A 127 -47.00 -4.12 -14.13
CA GLY A 127 -46.72 -5.02 -13.00
C GLY A 127 -45.45 -4.66 -12.23
N HIS A 128 -45.28 -5.21 -11.02
CA HIS A 128 -44.19 -4.92 -10.07
C HIS A 128 -42.79 -5.08 -10.67
N VAL A 129 -42.60 -6.08 -11.54
CA VAL A 129 -41.35 -6.36 -12.28
C VAL A 129 -40.89 -5.17 -13.17
N ASP A 130 -41.81 -4.31 -13.58
CA ASP A 130 -41.52 -3.13 -14.43
C ASP A 130 -41.06 -1.91 -13.60
N VAL A 131 -41.41 -1.90 -12.30
CA VAL A 131 -41.04 -0.85 -11.35
C VAL A 131 -39.62 -1.07 -10.84
N ASP A 132 -39.26 -2.32 -10.54
CA ASP A 132 -37.93 -2.67 -10.04
C ASP A 132 -36.86 -2.61 -11.15
N LYS A 133 -37.21 -3.00 -12.38
CA LYS A 133 -36.37 -2.76 -13.57
C LYS A 133 -36.15 -1.26 -13.82
N MET A 134 -37.17 -0.44 -13.63
CA MET A 134 -37.05 1.02 -13.73
C MET A 134 -36.24 1.63 -12.60
N ALA A 135 -36.30 1.08 -11.38
CA ALA A 135 -35.48 1.54 -10.25
C ALA A 135 -33.99 1.27 -10.48
N VAL A 136 -33.64 0.08 -10.99
CA VAL A 136 -32.26 -0.31 -11.36
C VAL A 136 -31.75 0.52 -12.55
N LEU A 137 -32.56 0.71 -13.60
CA LEU A 137 -32.22 1.59 -14.73
C LEU A 137 -32.05 3.05 -14.31
N ASN A 138 -32.85 3.54 -13.36
CA ASN A 138 -32.73 4.89 -12.83
C ASN A 138 -31.52 5.05 -11.91
N ALA A 139 -31.13 4.03 -11.14
CA ALA A 139 -29.89 4.01 -10.39
C ALA A 139 -28.67 4.02 -11.33
N TRP A 140 -28.70 3.22 -12.39
CA TRP A 140 -27.68 3.23 -13.45
C TRP A 140 -27.62 4.58 -14.16
N ARG A 141 -28.76 5.24 -14.46
CA ARG A 141 -28.85 6.58 -15.07
C ARG A 141 -28.27 7.70 -14.19
N ARG A 142 -28.25 7.54 -12.86
CA ARG A 142 -27.73 8.51 -11.87
C ARG A 142 -26.21 8.49 -11.67
N VAL A 143 -25.52 7.44 -12.13
CA VAL A 143 -24.06 7.45 -12.27
C VAL A 143 -23.72 8.42 -13.41
N ASP A 144 -22.74 9.31 -13.27
CA ASP A 144 -22.42 10.27 -14.34
C ASP A 144 -22.05 9.55 -15.66
N CYS A 145 -22.40 10.13 -16.82
CA CYS A 145 -22.19 9.48 -18.12
C CYS A 145 -20.71 9.21 -18.42
N ARG A 146 -19.81 10.08 -17.94
CA ARG A 146 -18.36 9.90 -18.06
C ARG A 146 -17.83 8.90 -17.03
N THR A 147 -18.44 8.79 -15.85
CA THR A 147 -18.11 7.76 -14.85
C THR A 147 -18.50 6.35 -15.31
N ARG A 148 -19.65 6.19 -15.98
CA ARG A 148 -20.05 4.90 -16.58
C ARG A 148 -19.13 4.50 -17.74
N GLU A 149 -18.72 5.46 -18.56
CA GLU A 149 -17.75 5.20 -19.62
C GLU A 149 -16.34 4.97 -19.08
N ALA A 150 -15.92 5.64 -18.00
CA ALA A 150 -14.65 5.40 -17.33
C ALA A 150 -14.58 4.00 -16.70
N LEU A 151 -15.68 3.53 -16.07
CA LEU A 151 -15.79 2.15 -15.58
C LEU A 151 -15.74 1.12 -16.71
N ARG A 152 -16.41 1.39 -17.83
CA ARG A 152 -16.34 0.53 -19.04
C ARG A 152 -14.99 0.58 -19.76
N ARG A 153 -14.24 1.67 -19.61
CA ARG A 153 -12.87 1.83 -20.11
C ARG A 153 -11.82 1.26 -19.14
N SER A 154 -12.21 0.88 -17.91
CA SER A 154 -11.35 0.21 -16.94
C SER A 154 -11.30 -1.31 -17.22
N PHE A 155 -10.09 -1.88 -17.26
CA PHE A 155 -9.77 -3.17 -17.89
C PHE A 155 -10.12 -4.43 -17.08
N LEU A 156 -11.18 -4.44 -16.28
CA LEU A 156 -11.61 -5.64 -15.55
C LEU A 156 -13.06 -6.04 -15.87
N PRO A 157 -13.33 -6.57 -17.09
CA PRO A 157 -14.63 -7.13 -17.44
C PRO A 157 -15.14 -8.15 -16.42
N LYS A 158 -14.24 -8.91 -15.77
CA LYS A 158 -14.57 -9.89 -14.74
C LYS A 158 -15.08 -9.28 -13.44
N LEU A 159 -14.62 -8.10 -13.05
CA LEU A 159 -15.07 -7.41 -11.84
C LEU A 159 -16.46 -6.81 -12.06
N ILE A 160 -16.66 -6.18 -13.21
CA ILE A 160 -17.98 -5.67 -13.64
C ILE A 160 -18.95 -6.84 -13.78
N GLN A 161 -18.53 -7.95 -14.41
CA GLN A 161 -19.32 -9.17 -14.49
C GLN A 161 -19.62 -9.76 -13.10
N GLY A 162 -18.69 -9.65 -12.14
CA GLY A 162 -18.91 -10.05 -10.74
C GLY A 162 -19.99 -9.22 -10.06
N TYR A 163 -19.89 -7.88 -10.14
CA TYR A 163 -20.93 -6.97 -9.64
C TYR A 163 -22.28 -7.21 -10.33
N GLU A 164 -22.28 -7.35 -11.65
CA GLU A 164 -23.50 -7.61 -12.43
C GLU A 164 -24.10 -8.97 -12.13
N ASN A 165 -23.29 -10.01 -11.88
CA ASN A 165 -23.76 -11.33 -11.49
C ASN A 165 -24.31 -11.33 -10.05
N CYS A 166 -23.70 -10.62 -9.10
CA CYS A 166 -24.23 -10.48 -7.74
C CYS A 166 -25.54 -9.70 -7.73
N VAL A 167 -25.65 -8.63 -8.52
CA VAL A 167 -26.89 -7.87 -8.69
C VAL A 167 -27.95 -8.72 -9.40
N ARG A 168 -27.57 -9.49 -10.42
CA ARG A 168 -28.50 -10.39 -11.12
C ARG A 168 -28.99 -11.51 -10.21
N ALA A 169 -28.10 -12.15 -9.45
CA ALA A 169 -28.45 -13.18 -8.48
C ALA A 169 -29.35 -12.64 -7.36
N PHE A 170 -29.10 -11.43 -6.86
CA PHE A 170 -29.97 -10.76 -5.89
C PHE A 170 -31.37 -10.45 -6.45
N ILE A 171 -31.47 -10.14 -7.75
CA ILE A 171 -32.75 -9.89 -8.42
C ILE A 171 -33.49 -11.20 -8.74
N GLU A 172 -32.76 -12.30 -9.00
CA GLU A 172 -33.33 -13.60 -9.38
C GLU A 172 -33.67 -14.50 -8.19
N ASP A 173 -32.96 -14.36 -7.07
CA ASP A 173 -33.17 -15.17 -5.86
C ASP A 173 -34.18 -14.48 -4.92
N SER A 174 -35.44 -14.92 -4.99
CA SER A 174 -36.55 -14.40 -4.19
C SER A 174 -36.58 -14.89 -2.73
N GLY A 175 -35.41 -15.15 -2.14
CA GLY A 175 -35.27 -15.70 -0.79
C GLY A 175 -34.95 -14.62 0.24
N ASP A 176 -35.97 -14.14 0.96
CA ASP A 176 -36.08 -13.43 2.28
C ASP A 176 -34.91 -12.59 2.85
N GLY A 177 -33.90 -12.25 2.06
CA GLY A 177 -32.79 -11.39 2.43
C GLY A 177 -32.99 -9.99 1.84
N ASP A 178 -33.66 -9.10 2.57
CA ASP A 178 -33.84 -7.67 2.22
C ASP A 178 -32.53 -6.85 2.17
N VAL A 179 -31.36 -7.52 2.15
CA VAL A 179 -30.05 -6.90 2.24
C VAL A 179 -29.13 -7.45 1.13
N LEU A 180 -28.81 -6.59 0.17
CA LEU A 180 -27.69 -6.81 -0.75
C LEU A 180 -26.38 -6.62 0.02
N VAL A 181 -25.77 -7.73 0.46
CA VAL A 181 -24.44 -7.71 1.09
C VAL A 181 -23.37 -7.69 0.01
N LEU A 182 -22.81 -6.51 -0.26
CA LEU A 182 -21.61 -6.37 -1.07
C LEU A 182 -20.39 -6.53 -0.16
N GLN A 183 -19.75 -7.70 -0.18
CA GLN A 183 -18.40 -7.83 0.38
C GLN A 183 -17.41 -7.17 -0.59
N VAL A 184 -17.30 -5.86 -0.49
CA VAL A 184 -16.22 -5.11 -1.12
C VAL A 184 -15.00 -5.32 -0.23
N GLN A 185 -14.10 -6.23 -0.61
CA GLN A 185 -12.73 -6.12 -0.13
C GLN A 185 -12.25 -4.74 -0.55
N ASP A 186 -11.98 -3.86 0.40
CA ASP A 186 -11.54 -2.50 0.15
C ASP A 186 -10.40 -2.48 -0.89
N PRO A 187 -10.64 -2.05 -2.15
CA PRO A 187 -9.62 -2.01 -3.17
C PRO A 187 -9.00 -0.61 -3.28
N PHE A 188 -9.34 0.34 -2.39
CA PHE A 188 -8.81 1.70 -2.45
C PHE A 188 -7.35 1.83 -2.02
N HIS A 189 -6.67 0.73 -1.68
CA HIS A 189 -5.22 0.67 -1.75
C HIS A 189 -4.74 0.28 -3.16
N ARG A 190 -4.73 1.26 -4.07
CA ARG A 190 -3.82 1.37 -5.23
C ARG A 190 -3.73 0.16 -6.18
N LEU A 191 -4.85 -0.27 -6.74
CA LEU A 191 -4.91 -1.32 -7.78
C LEU A 191 -5.08 -0.75 -9.20
N LEU A 192 -4.30 0.29 -9.54
CA LEU A 192 -4.14 0.76 -10.93
C LEU A 192 -2.71 1.19 -11.26
N LEU A 193 -1.79 1.11 -10.29
CA LEU A 193 -0.39 1.46 -10.45
C LEU A 193 0.39 0.46 -9.63
N HIS A 194 1.52 -0.03 -10.13
CA HIS A 194 2.40 -0.93 -9.37
C HIS A 194 2.63 -0.34 -7.97
N GLY A 195 1.95 -0.92 -6.98
CA GLY A 195 1.91 -0.38 -5.63
C GLY A 195 3.28 -0.58 -5.04
N VAL A 196 3.93 0.53 -4.65
CA VAL A 196 5.27 0.46 -4.07
C VAL A 196 5.24 0.91 -2.62
N CYS A 197 5.92 0.16 -1.76
CA CYS A 197 6.22 0.57 -0.39
C CYS A 197 7.73 0.56 -0.21
N GLU A 198 8.27 1.55 0.47
CA GLU A 198 9.61 1.46 1.04
C GLU A 198 9.47 1.02 2.48
N VAL A 199 10.17 -0.06 2.83
CA VAL A 199 10.07 -0.70 4.14
C VAL A 199 11.47 -0.88 4.70
N ASP A 200 11.67 -0.38 5.91
CA ASP A 200 12.87 -0.63 6.70
C ASP A 200 12.71 -1.94 7.48
N ALA A 201 13.44 -2.98 7.06
CA ALA A 201 13.41 -4.31 7.68
C ALA A 201 14.45 -4.46 8.80
N PHE A 202 14.16 -5.36 9.75
CA PHE A 202 14.99 -5.62 10.95
C PHE A 202 15.12 -4.40 11.89
N THR A 203 14.05 -3.60 11.95
CA THR A 203 13.94 -2.45 12.86
C THR A 203 12.48 -2.14 13.18
N ASP A 204 12.26 -1.43 14.27
CA ASP A 204 11.00 -0.79 14.66
C ASP A 204 11.04 0.74 14.54
N THR A 205 12.16 1.29 14.06
CA THR A 205 12.39 2.73 13.96
C THR A 205 12.64 3.12 12.49
N PRO A 206 11.95 4.12 11.94
CA PRO A 206 12.25 4.65 10.62
C PRO A 206 13.71 5.07 10.46
N PHE A 207 14.26 4.92 9.26
CA PHE A 207 15.64 5.28 8.89
C PHE A 207 16.73 4.42 9.57
N LYS A 208 16.32 3.32 10.20
CA LYS A 208 17.18 2.25 10.72
C LYS A 208 16.93 0.97 9.92
N GLY A 209 17.60 -0.12 10.27
CA GLY A 209 17.42 -1.39 9.55
C GLY A 209 17.88 -1.33 8.10
N ASN A 210 17.33 -2.21 7.27
CA ASN A 210 17.66 -2.31 5.85
C ASN A 210 16.46 -1.94 4.97
N PRO A 211 16.54 -0.86 4.19
CA PRO A 211 15.46 -0.45 3.31
C PRO A 211 15.30 -1.42 2.15
N ALA A 212 14.05 -1.76 1.84
CA ALA A 212 13.68 -2.47 0.63
C ALA A 212 12.46 -1.83 -0.02
N ALA A 213 12.49 -1.71 -1.35
CA ALA A 213 11.34 -1.31 -2.14
C ALA A 213 10.53 -2.55 -2.49
N VAL A 214 9.27 -2.59 -2.05
CA VAL A 214 8.35 -3.70 -2.27
C VAL A 214 7.35 -3.30 -3.34
N CYS A 215 7.49 -3.87 -4.52
CA CYS A 215 6.63 -3.62 -5.67
C CYS A 215 5.60 -4.76 -5.83
N LEU A 216 4.33 -4.43 -5.60
CA LEU A 216 3.21 -5.32 -5.89
C LEU A 216 2.82 -5.18 -7.37
N LEU A 217 2.99 -6.27 -8.12
CA LEU A 217 2.73 -6.33 -9.55
C LEU A 217 1.45 -7.12 -9.84
N GLU A 218 0.60 -6.59 -10.74
CA GLU A 218 -0.59 -7.31 -11.24
C GLU A 218 -0.20 -8.48 -12.15
N GLU A 219 0.85 -8.28 -12.94
CA GLU A 219 1.40 -9.23 -13.90
C GLU A 219 2.93 -9.23 -13.81
N GLU A 220 3.56 -10.32 -14.23
CA GLU A 220 5.02 -10.36 -14.30
C GLU A 220 5.54 -9.40 -15.35
N LYS A 221 6.53 -8.59 -14.96
CA LYS A 221 7.31 -7.77 -15.89
C LYS A 221 8.57 -8.49 -16.33
N ASP A 222 9.08 -8.10 -17.49
CA ASP A 222 10.32 -8.66 -18.02
C ASP A 222 11.54 -8.20 -17.18
N GLU A 223 12.62 -8.97 -17.27
CA GLU A 223 13.82 -8.74 -16.46
C GLU A 223 14.46 -7.38 -16.68
N LYS A 224 14.40 -6.81 -17.90
CA LYS A 224 14.98 -5.49 -18.16
C LYS A 224 14.21 -4.40 -17.44
N TRP A 225 12.88 -4.50 -17.41
CA TRP A 225 12.05 -3.57 -16.66
C TRP A 225 12.32 -3.68 -15.14
N LEU A 226 12.36 -4.91 -14.61
CA LEU A 226 12.63 -5.14 -13.18
C LEU A 226 14.01 -4.62 -12.76
N GLN A 227 15.04 -4.81 -13.60
CA GLN A 227 16.37 -4.28 -13.34
C GLN A 227 16.39 -2.75 -13.42
N ALA A 228 15.70 -2.15 -14.39
CA ALA A 228 15.63 -0.69 -14.54
C ALA A 228 14.96 -0.02 -13.34
N VAL A 229 13.86 -0.57 -12.84
CA VAL A 229 13.18 -0.06 -11.64
C VAL A 229 14.05 -0.23 -10.40
N ALA A 230 14.77 -1.35 -10.26
CA ALA A 230 15.68 -1.53 -9.13
C ALA A 230 16.86 -0.54 -9.16
N ALA A 231 17.38 -0.25 -10.36
CA ALA A 231 18.41 0.77 -10.56
C ALA A 231 17.90 2.19 -10.26
N GLU A 232 16.63 2.50 -10.58
CA GLU A 232 16.00 3.79 -10.28
C GLU A 232 15.86 4.02 -8.76
N PHE A 233 15.44 3.01 -8.00
CA PHE A 233 15.37 3.12 -6.54
C PHE A 233 16.75 3.24 -5.89
N ASN A 234 17.77 2.58 -6.45
CA ASN A 234 19.17 2.64 -6.01
C ASN A 234 19.37 2.43 -4.49
N ILE A 235 18.60 1.49 -3.93
CA ILE A 235 18.73 0.99 -2.55
C ILE A 235 19.27 -0.45 -2.58
N SER A 236 19.47 -1.06 -1.41
CA SER A 236 20.02 -2.42 -1.27
C SER A 236 19.29 -3.39 -2.23
N GLU A 237 17.97 -3.49 -2.07
CA GLU A 237 17.15 -4.38 -2.89
C GLU A 237 15.77 -3.79 -3.20
N THR A 238 15.33 -4.01 -4.43
CA THR A 238 13.94 -3.92 -4.83
C THR A 238 13.38 -5.33 -5.01
N CYS A 239 12.25 -5.62 -4.37
CA CYS A 239 11.57 -6.90 -4.50
C CYS A 239 10.22 -6.77 -5.20
N TYR A 240 9.90 -7.78 -5.99
CA TYR A 240 8.72 -7.79 -6.84
C TYR A 240 7.84 -8.98 -6.48
N LEU A 241 6.57 -8.68 -6.19
CA LEU A 241 5.57 -9.63 -5.77
C LEU A 241 4.49 -9.77 -6.84
N THR A 242 4.27 -11.00 -7.30
CA THR A 242 3.12 -11.34 -8.15
C THR A 242 2.31 -12.43 -7.48
N ARG A 243 1.01 -12.20 -7.28
CA ARG A 243 0.13 -13.18 -6.61
C ARG A 243 -0.05 -14.42 -7.47
N ILE A 244 0.04 -15.59 -6.85
CA ILE A 244 -0.24 -16.88 -7.49
C ILE A 244 -1.63 -17.33 -7.05
N ASN A 245 -2.60 -17.33 -7.98
CA ASN A 245 -3.98 -17.74 -7.71
C ASN A 245 -4.13 -19.25 -7.91
N ILE A 246 -3.65 -20.03 -6.95
CA ILE A 246 -3.86 -21.48 -6.85
C ILE A 246 -4.61 -21.75 -5.55
N ASP A 247 -5.54 -22.72 -5.55
CA ASP A 247 -6.20 -23.20 -4.33
C ASP A 247 -5.18 -23.91 -3.42
N SER A 248 -4.50 -23.14 -2.58
CA SER A 248 -3.64 -23.63 -1.50
C SER A 248 -4.11 -23.10 -0.15
N SER A 249 -3.81 -23.84 0.91
CA SER A 249 -4.13 -23.44 2.29
C SER A 249 -3.51 -22.11 2.71
N ASN A 250 -2.32 -21.81 2.18
CA ASN A 250 -1.61 -20.55 2.41
C ASN A 250 -1.58 -19.69 1.13
N PRO A 251 -1.65 -18.35 1.24
CA PRO A 251 -1.46 -17.46 0.11
C PRO A 251 -0.04 -17.59 -0.46
N ARG A 252 0.04 -17.67 -1.80
CA ARG A 252 1.29 -17.81 -2.54
C ARG A 252 1.61 -16.60 -3.39
N PHE A 253 2.87 -16.21 -3.40
CA PHE A 253 3.38 -15.12 -4.25
C PHE A 253 4.67 -15.55 -4.93
N LYS A 254 4.84 -15.21 -6.19
CA LYS A 254 6.16 -15.19 -6.80
C LYS A 254 6.92 -14.00 -6.24
N LEU A 255 8.16 -14.23 -5.81
CA LEU A 255 9.03 -13.20 -5.25
C LEU A 255 10.38 -13.23 -5.98
N ARG A 256 10.81 -12.06 -6.46
CA ARG A 256 12.12 -11.83 -7.09
C ARG A 256 12.78 -10.63 -6.44
N TRP A 257 14.11 -10.61 -6.38
CA TRP A 257 14.90 -9.55 -5.76
C TRP A 257 15.98 -9.06 -6.70
N PHE A 258 16.10 -7.75 -6.80
CA PHE A 258 17.07 -7.09 -7.66
C PHE A 258 17.84 -6.07 -6.84
N THR A 259 19.16 -6.16 -6.91
CA THR A 259 20.04 -5.03 -6.56
C THR A 259 20.01 -4.02 -7.71
N PRO A 260 20.65 -2.85 -7.59
CA PRO A 260 20.74 -1.89 -8.69
C PRO A 260 21.41 -2.44 -9.95
N VAL A 261 22.15 -3.54 -9.87
CA VAL A 261 22.95 -4.08 -10.99
C VAL A 261 22.60 -5.51 -11.43
N SER A 262 21.94 -6.31 -10.57
CA SER A 262 21.64 -7.71 -10.88
C SER A 262 20.49 -8.29 -10.06
N GLU A 263 19.84 -9.33 -10.58
CA GLU A 263 18.96 -10.20 -9.79
C GLU A 263 19.77 -11.09 -8.83
N VAL A 264 19.27 -11.31 -7.62
CA VAL A 264 19.86 -12.22 -6.63
C VAL A 264 18.93 -13.39 -6.32
N ASP A 265 19.51 -14.56 -6.03
CA ASP A 265 18.74 -15.79 -5.81
C ASP A 265 18.03 -15.85 -4.45
N LEU A 266 18.50 -15.08 -3.47
CA LEU A 266 17.97 -15.08 -2.11
C LEU A 266 18.27 -13.76 -1.39
N CYS A 267 17.25 -13.14 -0.78
CA CYS A 267 17.44 -11.94 0.04
C CYS A 267 16.55 -11.95 1.29
N GLY A 268 17.16 -11.85 2.47
CA GLY A 268 16.45 -11.93 3.76
C GLY A 268 15.57 -10.71 4.06
N HIS A 269 16.17 -9.52 4.10
CA HIS A 269 15.46 -8.31 4.54
C HIS A 269 14.35 -7.90 3.56
N ALA A 270 14.55 -8.05 2.25
CA ALA A 270 13.53 -7.74 1.27
C ALA A 270 12.37 -8.77 1.26
N THR A 271 12.63 -10.02 1.67
CA THR A 271 11.56 -11.00 1.96
C THR A 271 10.77 -10.61 3.21
N LEU A 272 11.46 -10.13 4.25
CA LEU A 272 10.83 -9.63 5.46
C LEU A 272 9.94 -8.41 5.15
N ALA A 273 10.45 -7.47 4.36
CA ALA A 273 9.73 -6.29 3.89
C ALA A 273 8.50 -6.66 3.05
N ALA A 274 8.62 -7.63 2.14
CA ALA A 274 7.51 -8.16 1.36
C ALA A 274 6.40 -8.74 2.27
N ALA A 275 6.78 -9.58 3.23
CA ALA A 275 5.85 -10.14 4.21
C ALA A 275 5.21 -9.04 5.08
N HIS A 276 5.99 -8.06 5.54
CA HIS A 276 5.48 -6.91 6.29
C HIS A 276 4.42 -6.17 5.50
N THR A 277 4.69 -5.86 4.23
CA THR A 277 3.74 -5.15 3.36
C THR A 277 2.43 -5.92 3.24
N LEU A 278 2.49 -7.24 3.00
CA LEU A 278 1.31 -8.09 2.86
C LEU A 278 0.51 -8.19 4.16
N PHE A 279 1.17 -8.37 5.31
CA PHE A 279 0.50 -8.46 6.62
C PHE A 279 -0.03 -7.11 7.11
N ALA A 280 0.73 -6.03 6.96
CA ALA A 280 0.41 -4.71 7.47
C ALA A 280 -0.72 -4.04 6.67
N LYS A 281 -0.76 -4.23 5.34
CA LYS A 281 -1.84 -3.72 4.48
C LYS A 281 -3.08 -4.64 4.43
N GLY A 282 -3.11 -5.74 5.19
CA GLY A 282 -4.26 -6.65 5.23
C GLY A 282 -4.56 -7.34 3.90
N LEU A 283 -3.56 -7.52 3.04
CA LEU A 283 -3.73 -8.08 1.68
C LEU A 283 -3.95 -9.60 1.68
N ILE A 284 -3.81 -10.23 2.84
CA ILE A 284 -3.95 -11.67 3.07
C ILE A 284 -4.67 -11.94 4.39
N ASN A 285 -5.47 -13.01 4.40
CA ASN A 285 -6.17 -13.51 5.59
C ASN A 285 -5.49 -14.78 6.11
N SER A 286 -4.18 -14.73 6.30
CA SER A 286 -3.38 -15.82 6.86
C SER A 286 -2.22 -15.24 7.68
N ASN A 287 -1.72 -16.03 8.64
CA ASN A 287 -0.49 -15.72 9.37
C ASN A 287 0.76 -16.32 8.70
N ILE A 288 0.60 -17.04 7.59
CA ILE A 288 1.69 -17.69 6.87
C ILE A 288 1.60 -17.30 5.38
N ILE A 289 2.75 -16.96 4.79
CA ILE A 289 2.91 -16.67 3.37
C ILE A 289 3.93 -17.64 2.80
N GLU A 290 3.65 -18.16 1.60
CA GLU A 290 4.60 -18.95 0.82
C GLU A 290 5.09 -18.13 -0.39
N PHE A 291 6.39 -17.88 -0.44
CA PHE A 291 7.05 -17.20 -1.55
C PHE A 291 7.72 -18.22 -2.47
N VAL A 292 7.32 -18.24 -3.73
CA VAL A 292 7.94 -19.03 -4.79
C VAL A 292 9.09 -18.22 -5.39
N THR A 293 10.31 -18.71 -5.23
CA THR A 293 11.55 -17.99 -5.57
C THR A 293 12.47 -18.90 -6.40
N ARG A 294 13.58 -18.35 -6.94
CA ARG A 294 14.60 -19.17 -7.62
C ARG A 294 15.28 -20.17 -6.69
N SER A 295 15.38 -19.84 -5.40
CA SER A 295 15.94 -20.73 -4.36
C SER A 295 14.92 -21.73 -3.79
N GLY A 296 13.75 -21.88 -4.41
CA GLY A 296 12.67 -22.72 -3.91
C GLY A 296 11.61 -21.94 -3.13
N ILE A 297 10.82 -22.64 -2.32
CA ILE A 297 9.74 -22.02 -1.53
C ILE A 297 10.32 -21.51 -0.20
N LEU A 298 10.08 -20.23 0.09
CA LEU A 298 10.35 -19.62 1.39
C LEU A 298 9.05 -19.36 2.12
N THR A 299 9.08 -19.46 3.45
CA THR A 299 7.91 -19.23 4.30
C THR A 299 8.15 -18.03 5.20
N ALA A 300 7.17 -17.14 5.27
CA ALA A 300 7.13 -16.05 6.23
C ALA A 300 5.92 -16.20 7.16
N LYS A 301 6.16 -16.14 8.47
CA LYS A 301 5.12 -16.30 9.50
C LYS A 301 5.01 -15.06 10.35
N LYS A 302 3.77 -14.57 10.53
CA LYS A 302 3.43 -13.51 11.47
C LYS A 302 3.39 -14.07 12.89
N ILE A 303 4.17 -13.48 13.79
CA ILE A 303 4.25 -13.83 15.20
C ILE A 303 3.82 -12.61 16.03
N GLN A 304 2.98 -12.82 17.04
CA GLN A 304 2.62 -11.76 17.97
C GLN A 304 3.83 -11.33 18.80
N ASP A 305 4.00 -10.01 18.94
CA ASP A 305 5.07 -9.44 19.76
C ASP A 305 4.63 -9.40 21.23
N SER A 306 5.01 -10.43 21.99
CA SER A 306 4.64 -10.60 23.40
C SER A 306 5.16 -9.49 24.33
N GLU A 307 6.13 -8.69 23.89
CA GLU A 307 6.76 -7.64 24.69
C GLU A 307 6.13 -6.25 24.49
N SER A 308 5.19 -6.11 23.54
CA SER A 308 4.52 -4.85 23.21
C SER A 308 3.36 -4.51 24.17
N THR A 309 3.70 -4.24 25.43
CA THR A 309 2.72 -3.77 26.43
C THR A 309 2.58 -2.24 26.43
N GLU A 310 3.36 -1.53 25.62
CA GLU A 310 3.28 -0.07 25.49
C GLU A 310 2.46 0.32 24.26
N VAL A 311 1.24 0.76 24.53
CA VAL A 311 0.29 1.33 23.57
C VAL A 311 0.92 2.60 22.98
N SER A 312 1.50 2.50 21.78
CA SER A 312 1.83 3.68 21.00
C SER A 312 0.54 4.26 20.41
N GLU A 313 0.08 5.38 20.98
CA GLU A 313 -1.01 6.19 20.45
C GLU A 313 -0.58 6.82 19.12
N CYS A 314 -0.80 6.12 18.01
CA CYS A 314 -0.72 6.75 16.69
C CYS A 314 -1.92 7.69 16.51
N GLN A 315 -1.65 8.95 16.16
CA GLN A 315 -2.64 9.93 15.74
C GLN A 315 -3.28 9.46 14.42
N ASN A 316 -4.26 8.56 14.50
CA ASN A 316 -5.29 8.23 13.50
C ASN A 316 -6.22 7.07 13.94
N GLY A 317 -6.09 6.54 15.16
CA GLY A 317 -7.12 5.65 15.74
C GLY A 317 -7.10 4.20 15.27
N GLU A 318 -6.14 3.79 14.45
CA GLU A 318 -5.88 2.37 14.15
C GLU A 318 -4.73 1.86 15.02
N VAL A 319 -5.07 0.98 15.98
CA VAL A 319 -4.09 0.26 16.79
C VAL A 319 -3.51 -0.86 15.92
N GLN A 320 -2.41 -0.59 15.23
CA GLN A 320 -1.66 -1.64 14.54
C GLN A 320 -0.73 -2.30 15.57
N GLY A 321 -1.20 -3.40 16.18
CA GLY A 321 -0.39 -4.16 17.14
C GLY A 321 0.95 -4.55 16.51
N SER A 322 2.05 -4.39 17.25
CA SER A 322 3.37 -4.79 16.73
C SER A 322 3.43 -6.30 16.57
N PHE A 323 4.12 -6.75 15.53
CA PHE A 323 4.30 -8.15 15.23
C PHE A 323 5.72 -8.38 14.72
N LEU A 324 6.22 -9.58 14.95
CA LEU A 324 7.44 -10.08 14.36
C LEU A 324 7.11 -10.88 13.11
N ILE A 325 8.04 -10.88 12.15
CA ILE A 325 7.98 -11.77 11.00
C ILE A 325 9.12 -12.77 11.14
N GLU A 326 8.78 -14.04 11.16
CA GLU A 326 9.72 -15.16 11.14
C GLU A 326 9.91 -15.64 9.71
N LEU A 327 11.15 -15.65 9.25
CA LEU A 327 11.59 -16.23 8.00
C LEU A 327 12.35 -17.51 8.29
N ASP A 328 12.16 -18.52 7.44
CA ASP A 328 12.78 -19.83 7.61
C ASP A 328 13.79 -20.14 6.49
N PHE A 329 15.07 -20.12 6.84
CA PHE A 329 16.19 -20.31 5.91
C PHE A 329 17.02 -21.56 6.23
N PRO A 330 17.69 -22.18 5.24
CA PRO A 330 18.66 -23.24 5.52
C PRO A 330 19.88 -22.67 6.23
N THR A 331 20.53 -23.48 7.08
CA THR A 331 21.89 -23.16 7.56
C THR A 331 22.86 -23.11 6.39
N VAL A 332 23.90 -22.29 6.53
CA VAL A 332 25.03 -22.25 5.60
C VAL A 332 26.24 -22.85 6.31
N PRO A 333 26.65 -24.07 5.95
CA PRO A 333 27.89 -24.65 6.44
C PRO A 333 29.09 -23.76 6.11
N THR A 334 30.06 -23.75 7.02
CA THR A 334 31.32 -23.03 6.84
C THR A 334 32.50 -23.96 7.09
N PHE A 335 33.59 -23.79 6.35
CA PHE A 335 34.81 -24.57 6.52
C PHE A 335 36.03 -23.66 6.72
N GLU A 336 37.12 -24.24 7.21
CA GLU A 336 38.37 -23.52 7.46
C GLU A 336 38.92 -22.89 6.18
N PHE A 337 39.28 -21.62 6.28
CA PHE A 337 39.87 -20.87 5.17
C PHE A 337 41.39 -20.97 5.18
N ASN A 338 42.01 -20.96 3.99
CA ASN A 338 43.45 -21.07 3.84
C ASN A 338 44.18 -19.85 4.45
N SER A 339 45.20 -20.10 5.28
CA SER A 339 45.93 -19.08 6.04
C SER A 339 46.74 -18.10 5.18
N ALA A 340 47.07 -18.44 3.92
CA ALA A 340 47.94 -17.61 3.08
C ALA A 340 47.36 -16.22 2.75
N GLU A 341 46.04 -16.07 2.76
CA GLU A 341 45.35 -14.82 2.36
C GLU A 341 44.86 -13.97 3.55
N VAL A 342 45.11 -14.41 4.78
CA VAL A 342 44.68 -13.72 6.01
C VAL A 342 45.23 -12.29 6.09
N SER A 343 46.49 -12.09 5.66
CA SER A 343 47.12 -10.76 5.59
C SER A 343 46.36 -9.81 4.65
N THR A 344 46.00 -10.30 3.46
CA THR A 344 45.25 -9.53 2.46
C THR A 344 43.87 -9.14 2.97
N ILE A 345 43.15 -10.09 3.58
CA ILE A 345 41.82 -9.84 4.15
C ILE A 345 41.92 -8.85 5.32
N SER A 346 42.90 -9.01 6.20
CA SER A 346 43.15 -8.04 7.29
C SER A 346 43.39 -6.63 6.75
N GLN A 347 44.21 -6.47 5.70
CA GLN A 347 44.44 -5.17 5.05
C GLN A 347 43.16 -4.60 4.42
N ALA A 348 42.36 -5.44 3.77
CA ALA A 348 41.06 -5.03 3.21
C ALA A 348 40.09 -4.56 4.30
N LEU A 349 40.19 -5.13 5.50
CA LEU A 349 39.44 -4.72 6.69
C LEU A 349 40.17 -3.63 7.50
N GLY A 350 41.04 -2.83 6.87
CA GLY A 350 41.69 -1.69 7.52
C GLY A 350 42.81 -2.04 8.49
N GLY A 351 43.40 -3.23 8.35
CA GLY A 351 44.43 -3.75 9.26
C GLY A 351 43.85 -4.38 10.54
N ALA A 352 42.59 -4.83 10.49
CA ALA A 352 41.94 -5.44 11.64
C ALA A 352 42.66 -6.72 12.11
N SER A 353 42.69 -6.92 13.43
CA SER A 353 43.19 -8.16 14.03
C SER A 353 42.17 -9.27 13.78
N VAL A 354 42.48 -10.19 12.87
CA VAL A 354 41.61 -11.32 12.55
C VAL A 354 41.92 -12.51 13.47
N ILE A 355 40.90 -13.06 14.12
CA ILE A 355 41.00 -14.24 14.99
C ILE A 355 40.87 -15.52 14.16
N GLU A 356 39.88 -15.55 13.28
CA GLU A 356 39.49 -16.74 12.52
C GLU A 356 38.85 -16.30 11.20
N ILE A 357 39.05 -17.08 10.15
CA ILE A 357 38.36 -16.91 8.88
C ILE A 357 37.78 -18.25 8.48
N LYS A 358 36.49 -18.26 8.16
CA LYS A 358 35.81 -19.38 7.53
C LYS A 358 35.27 -18.96 6.17
N ARG A 359 34.97 -19.95 5.34
CA ARG A 359 34.35 -19.76 4.02
C ARG A 359 33.01 -20.49 3.98
N GLY A 360 31.96 -19.80 3.53
CA GLY A 360 30.63 -20.37 3.36
C GLY A 360 30.52 -21.26 2.13
N THR A 361 29.62 -22.24 2.15
CA THR A 361 29.44 -23.19 1.02
C THR A 361 28.37 -22.77 0.01
N THR A 362 27.83 -21.55 0.11
CA THR A 362 26.81 -21.04 -0.83
C THR A 362 27.43 -20.64 -2.17
N ALA A 363 26.59 -20.40 -3.18
CA ALA A 363 27.03 -19.85 -4.47
C ALA A 363 27.76 -18.49 -4.34
N SER A 364 27.42 -17.71 -3.32
CA SER A 364 28.11 -16.46 -3.00
C SER A 364 29.48 -16.67 -2.36
N ASP A 365 29.82 -17.86 -1.83
CA ASP A 365 31.13 -18.19 -1.27
C ASP A 365 31.68 -17.14 -0.29
N ASN A 366 30.78 -16.54 0.52
CA ASN A 366 31.10 -15.43 1.41
C ASN A 366 32.12 -15.84 2.47
N LEU A 367 33.04 -14.94 2.80
CA LEU A 367 33.98 -15.12 3.91
C LEU A 367 33.33 -14.71 5.23
N LEU A 368 33.49 -15.53 6.27
CA LEU A 368 33.13 -15.20 7.65
C LEU A 368 34.41 -14.91 8.42
N VAL A 369 34.62 -13.64 8.79
CA VAL A 369 35.81 -13.15 9.47
C VAL A 369 35.48 -12.77 10.90
N VAL A 370 36.19 -13.38 11.85
CA VAL A 370 35.95 -13.20 13.27
C VAL A 370 36.97 -12.22 13.83
N LEU A 371 36.48 -11.18 14.50
CA LEU A 371 37.27 -10.18 15.20
C LEU A 371 37.22 -10.40 16.72
N PRO A 372 38.15 -9.80 17.50
CA PRO A 372 38.27 -10.06 18.93
C PRO A 372 37.06 -9.64 19.76
N SER A 373 36.22 -8.72 19.25
CA SER A 373 35.03 -8.24 19.95
C SER A 373 34.06 -7.56 18.99
N GLY A 374 32.79 -7.46 19.39
CA GLY A 374 31.78 -6.69 18.69
C GLY A 374 32.12 -5.20 18.61
N LYS A 375 32.86 -4.66 19.59
CA LYS A 375 33.42 -3.31 19.50
C LYS A 375 34.36 -3.16 18.30
N ALA A 376 35.26 -4.12 18.08
CA ALA A 376 36.14 -4.13 16.92
C ALA A 376 35.37 -4.23 15.59
N VAL A 377 34.22 -4.94 15.58
CA VAL A 377 33.31 -4.98 14.42
C VAL A 377 32.68 -3.61 14.16
N ALA A 378 32.13 -2.98 15.19
CA ALA A 378 31.44 -1.69 15.08
C ALA A 378 32.38 -0.55 14.65
N GLU A 379 33.62 -0.54 15.16
CA GLU A 379 34.60 0.51 14.88
C GLU A 379 35.38 0.29 13.56
N LEU A 380 35.16 -0.85 12.89
CA LEU A 380 35.90 -1.26 11.70
C LEU A 380 35.82 -0.23 10.57
N GLN A 381 36.95 0.03 9.91
CA GLN A 381 37.05 0.92 8.75
C GLN A 381 37.51 0.11 7.52
N PRO A 382 36.58 -0.48 6.76
CA PRO A 382 36.90 -1.31 5.59
C PRO A 382 37.45 -0.46 4.42
N ARG A 383 38.31 -1.08 3.60
CA ARG A 383 38.79 -0.53 2.32
C ARG A 383 38.09 -1.25 1.18
N PHE A 384 36.97 -0.70 0.70
CA PHE A 384 36.10 -1.38 -0.25
C PHE A 384 36.81 -1.78 -1.56
N ASP A 385 37.73 -0.96 -2.07
CA ASP A 385 38.55 -1.28 -3.24
C ASP A 385 39.44 -2.51 -3.04
N GLU A 386 39.88 -2.77 -1.80
CA GLU A 386 40.64 -3.97 -1.45
C GLU A 386 39.72 -5.18 -1.23
N ILE A 387 38.53 -4.96 -0.67
CA ILE A 387 37.50 -6.01 -0.51
C ILE A 387 37.10 -6.58 -1.88
N LEU A 388 37.00 -5.75 -2.92
CA LEU A 388 36.75 -6.21 -4.30
C LEU A 388 37.80 -7.20 -4.83
N LYS A 389 39.00 -7.24 -4.23
CA LYS A 389 40.09 -8.15 -4.60
C LYS A 389 40.11 -9.41 -3.74
N CYS A 390 39.37 -9.44 -2.62
CA CYS A 390 39.22 -10.63 -1.80
C CYS A 390 38.39 -11.68 -2.53
N PRO A 391 38.59 -12.97 -2.23
CA PRO A 391 37.78 -14.00 -2.84
C PRO A 391 36.37 -14.06 -2.22
N GLY A 392 35.43 -14.64 -2.97
CA GLY A 392 34.02 -14.74 -2.56
C GLY A 392 33.18 -13.54 -2.99
N GLY A 393 31.88 -13.60 -2.72
CA GLY A 393 30.89 -12.57 -3.06
C GLY A 393 30.79 -11.45 -2.02
N GLY A 394 31.34 -11.66 -0.82
CA GLY A 394 31.32 -10.66 0.25
C GLY A 394 32.01 -11.15 1.53
N ILE A 395 32.21 -10.22 2.46
CA ILE A 395 32.84 -10.47 3.76
C ILE A 395 31.84 -10.18 4.87
N ILE A 396 31.44 -11.23 5.59
CA ILE A 396 30.72 -11.18 6.85
C ILE A 396 31.76 -11.00 7.95
N VAL A 397 31.65 -9.93 8.73
CA VAL A 397 32.53 -9.71 9.89
C VAL A 397 31.72 -9.86 11.16
N THR A 398 32.25 -10.59 12.16
CA THR A 398 31.54 -10.82 13.42
C THR A 398 32.46 -10.84 14.63
N GLY A 399 31.91 -10.61 15.82
CA GLY A 399 32.64 -10.63 17.09
C GLY A 399 31.68 -10.64 18.27
N ALA A 400 32.12 -11.21 19.40
CA ALA A 400 31.29 -11.36 20.59
C ALA A 400 30.86 -10.00 21.12
N ALA A 401 29.57 -9.83 21.39
CA ALA A 401 29.06 -8.55 21.84
C ALA A 401 29.58 -8.21 23.25
N PRO A 402 29.67 -6.92 23.61
CA PRO A 402 30.00 -6.52 24.98
C PRO A 402 28.99 -7.10 25.99
N PRO A 403 29.41 -7.58 27.18
CA PRO A 403 28.53 -8.24 28.16
C PRO A 403 27.25 -7.47 28.52
N ASP A 404 27.30 -6.14 28.53
CA ASP A 404 26.18 -5.27 28.93
C ASP A 404 25.38 -4.73 27.74
N SER A 405 25.64 -5.17 26.51
CA SER A 405 24.93 -4.64 25.35
C SER A 405 23.56 -5.27 25.13
N GLY A 406 23.23 -6.36 25.84
CA GLY A 406 22.00 -7.12 25.63
C GLY A 406 21.97 -7.94 24.33
N PHE A 407 23.10 -8.03 23.62
CA PHE A 407 23.24 -8.79 22.39
C PHE A 407 24.27 -9.91 22.59
N ASP A 408 24.24 -10.92 21.74
CA ASP A 408 25.18 -12.04 21.80
C ASP A 408 26.42 -11.81 20.95
N PHE A 409 26.21 -11.28 19.75
CA PHE A 409 27.29 -10.95 18.83
C PHE A 409 26.91 -9.79 17.94
N TYR A 410 27.94 -9.09 17.45
CA TYR A 410 27.78 -8.07 16.42
C TYR A 410 28.19 -8.63 15.07
N SER A 411 27.59 -8.10 14.02
CA SER A 411 27.94 -8.40 12.64
C SER A 411 28.02 -7.15 11.77
N ARG A 412 28.73 -7.23 10.64
CA ARG A 412 28.66 -6.31 9.49
C ARG A 412 28.84 -7.13 8.20
N PHE A 413 28.34 -6.64 7.08
CA PHE A 413 28.47 -7.33 5.79
C PHE A 413 28.91 -6.37 4.69
N PHE A 414 30.01 -6.70 4.01
CA PHE A 414 30.58 -5.90 2.94
C PHE A 414 30.54 -6.68 1.62
N ALA A 415 29.89 -6.14 0.60
CA ALA A 415 29.73 -6.83 -0.68
C ALA A 415 29.74 -5.85 -1.88
N PRO A 416 30.82 -5.07 -2.06
CA PRO A 416 30.92 -4.04 -3.10
C PRO A 416 30.70 -4.59 -4.53
N ILE A 417 30.90 -5.89 -4.76
CA ILE A 417 30.63 -6.55 -6.04
C ILE A 417 29.16 -6.45 -6.49
N TYR A 418 28.23 -6.27 -5.55
CA TYR A 418 26.80 -6.12 -5.85
C TYR A 418 26.36 -4.65 -5.98
N GLY A 419 27.31 -3.71 -6.06
CA GLY A 419 27.03 -2.27 -6.17
C GLY A 419 26.73 -1.59 -4.84
N VAL A 420 26.77 -2.34 -3.73
CA VAL A 420 26.53 -1.84 -2.37
C VAL A 420 27.75 -2.17 -1.51
N ASN A 421 28.47 -1.14 -1.07
CA ASN A 421 29.71 -1.31 -0.29
C ASN A 421 29.48 -2.04 1.05
N GLU A 422 28.43 -1.64 1.76
CA GLU A 422 28.02 -2.23 3.04
C GLU A 422 26.51 -2.42 3.05
N ASP A 423 26.08 -3.66 3.27
CA ASP A 423 24.67 -4.00 3.47
C ASP A 423 24.25 -3.59 4.91
N PRO A 424 23.20 -2.76 5.07
CA PRO A 424 22.73 -2.35 6.38
C PRO A 424 22.39 -3.51 7.32
N VAL A 425 21.64 -4.50 6.84
CA VAL A 425 21.23 -5.69 7.59
C VAL A 425 21.08 -6.89 6.66
N CYS A 426 22.06 -7.78 6.68
CA CYS A 426 22.13 -8.94 5.82
C CYS A 426 21.56 -10.17 6.54
N GLY A 427 20.26 -10.44 6.34
CA GLY A 427 19.62 -11.60 6.94
C GLY A 427 20.29 -12.93 6.56
N SER A 428 20.65 -13.11 5.29
CA SER A 428 21.28 -14.35 4.80
C SER A 428 22.67 -14.62 5.39
N ALA A 429 23.42 -13.59 5.78
CA ALA A 429 24.68 -13.76 6.51
C ALA A 429 24.49 -14.52 7.83
N HIS A 430 23.32 -14.39 8.46
CA HIS A 430 23.01 -15.03 9.71
C HIS A 430 22.74 -16.53 9.58
N CYS A 431 22.54 -17.04 8.36
CA CYS A 431 22.49 -18.47 8.09
C CYS A 431 23.86 -19.16 8.32
N ALA A 432 24.97 -18.41 8.18
CA ALA A 432 26.32 -18.88 8.50
C ALA A 432 26.72 -18.49 9.94
N LEU A 433 26.27 -17.34 10.44
CA LEU A 433 26.61 -16.89 11.81
C LEU A 433 25.92 -17.71 12.90
N ALA A 434 24.68 -18.14 12.70
CA ALA A 434 23.95 -18.93 13.69
C ALA A 434 24.68 -20.25 14.07
N PRO A 435 25.07 -21.12 13.14
CA PRO A 435 25.83 -22.32 13.48
C PRO A 435 27.21 -22.00 14.06
N TYR A 436 27.88 -20.94 13.58
CA TYR A 436 29.16 -20.50 14.14
C TYR A 436 29.04 -20.12 15.62
N TRP A 437 28.11 -19.24 15.96
CA TRP A 437 27.91 -18.77 17.34
C TRP A 437 27.28 -19.82 18.24
N ARG A 438 26.56 -20.80 17.70
CA ARG A 438 26.11 -22.00 18.43
C ARG A 438 27.28 -22.81 18.98
N GLU A 439 28.33 -22.98 18.17
CA GLU A 439 29.56 -23.67 18.60
C GLU A 439 30.27 -22.88 19.70
N LYS A 440 30.34 -21.55 19.57
CA LYS A 440 31.08 -20.69 20.52
C LYS A 440 30.34 -20.41 21.82
N LEU A 441 29.01 -20.26 21.80
CA LEU A 441 28.20 -19.86 22.96
C LEU A 441 27.38 -20.99 23.57
N GLY A 442 27.24 -22.14 22.89
CA GLY A 442 26.52 -23.30 23.44
C GLY A 442 25.00 -23.13 23.55
N LYS A 443 24.39 -22.21 22.80
CA LYS A 443 22.95 -21.94 22.79
C LYS A 443 22.40 -21.78 21.37
N CYS A 444 21.09 -21.90 21.18
CA CYS A 444 20.44 -21.85 19.86
C CYS A 444 19.64 -20.56 19.58
N ASP A 445 19.28 -19.83 20.62
CA ASP A 445 18.58 -18.54 20.51
C ASP A 445 19.59 -17.40 20.66
N PHE A 446 19.61 -16.50 19.69
CA PHE A 446 20.51 -15.35 19.66
C PHE A 446 19.77 -14.05 19.41
N LEU A 447 20.23 -13.00 20.08
CA LEU A 447 19.93 -11.62 19.71
C LEU A 447 21.18 -11.00 19.09
N ALA A 448 21.15 -10.79 17.78
CA ALA A 448 22.27 -10.26 17.01
C ALA A 448 22.06 -8.79 16.67
N TYR A 449 23.15 -8.02 16.66
CA TYR A 449 23.16 -6.63 16.25
C TYR A 449 24.07 -6.44 15.04
N GLN A 450 23.50 -6.10 13.89
CA GLN A 450 24.30 -5.73 12.73
C GLN A 450 24.71 -4.26 12.86
N ALA A 451 25.98 -4.01 13.15
CA ALA A 451 26.53 -2.70 13.51
C ALA A 451 26.92 -1.84 12.30
N SER A 452 26.05 -1.80 11.28
CA SER A 452 26.17 -0.85 10.17
C SER A 452 25.73 0.57 10.62
N PRO A 453 25.97 1.63 9.81
CA PRO A 453 25.48 2.97 10.16
C PRO A 453 23.97 3.07 10.40
N ARG A 454 23.19 2.28 9.65
CA ARG A 454 21.73 2.18 9.85
C ARG A 454 21.34 1.23 10.97
N SER A 455 22.18 0.26 11.29
CA SER A 455 22.01 -0.76 12.33
C SER A 455 20.77 -1.64 12.18
N GLY A 456 20.80 -2.84 12.75
CA GLY A 456 19.61 -3.69 12.79
C GLY A 456 19.67 -4.78 13.84
N ILE A 457 18.50 -5.22 14.28
CA ILE A 457 18.35 -6.25 15.31
C ILE A 457 17.73 -7.49 14.68
N LEU A 458 18.35 -8.65 14.90
CA LEU A 458 17.85 -9.93 14.44
C LEU A 458 17.68 -10.86 15.63
N ASN A 459 16.47 -11.39 15.81
CA ASN A 459 16.19 -12.48 16.73
C ASN A 459 16.31 -13.79 15.93
N ILE A 460 17.20 -14.67 16.37
CA ILE A 460 17.63 -15.84 15.60
C ILE A 460 17.39 -17.08 16.44
N HIS A 461 16.72 -18.07 15.85
CA HIS A 461 16.64 -19.40 16.42
C HIS A 461 17.26 -20.41 15.45
N LEU A 462 18.27 -21.15 15.91
CA LEU A 462 18.86 -22.26 15.19
C LEU A 462 18.15 -23.58 15.56
N ASN A 463 17.43 -24.15 14.60
CA ASN A 463 16.94 -25.52 14.71
C ASN A 463 18.03 -26.47 14.20
N GLU A 464 18.76 -27.08 15.14
CA GLU A 464 19.86 -28.00 14.83
C GLU A 464 19.36 -29.31 14.20
N GLN A 465 18.18 -29.79 14.57
CA GLN A 465 17.63 -31.05 14.03
C GLN A 465 17.36 -30.94 12.53
N ASP A 466 16.76 -29.84 12.12
CA ASP A 466 16.33 -29.64 10.72
C ASP A 466 17.35 -28.84 9.89
N GLN A 467 18.45 -28.38 10.50
CA GLN A 467 19.45 -27.51 9.85
C GLN A 467 18.82 -26.23 9.28
N ARG A 468 17.98 -25.58 10.10
CA ARG A 468 17.24 -24.37 9.74
C ARG A 468 17.57 -23.21 10.68
N VAL A 469 17.61 -22.01 10.12
CA VAL A 469 17.75 -20.76 10.84
C VAL A 469 16.47 -19.97 10.69
N LEU A 470 15.78 -19.78 11.80
CA LEU A 470 14.59 -18.93 11.88
C LEU A 470 15.04 -17.52 12.21
N LEU A 471 14.85 -16.59 11.27
CA LEU A 471 15.18 -15.18 11.44
C LEU A 471 13.91 -14.39 11.71
N ARG A 472 13.86 -13.73 12.86
CA ARG A 472 12.75 -12.91 13.30
C ARG A 472 13.16 -11.45 13.34
N GLY A 473 12.32 -10.60 12.76
CA GLY A 473 12.53 -9.16 12.76
C GLY A 473 11.23 -8.38 12.69
N LYS A 474 11.31 -7.13 13.16
CA LYS A 474 10.29 -6.10 12.93
C LYS A 474 10.58 -5.40 11.60
N ALA A 475 9.58 -4.69 11.09
CA ALA A 475 9.74 -3.81 9.95
C ALA A 475 8.81 -2.61 10.07
N VAL A 476 9.19 -1.52 9.41
CA VAL A 476 8.43 -0.28 9.39
C VAL A 476 8.28 0.19 7.94
N THR A 477 7.04 0.43 7.51
CA THR A 477 6.78 1.10 6.24
C THR A 477 7.10 2.59 6.40
N VAL A 478 8.03 3.12 5.60
CA VAL A 478 8.47 4.53 5.67
C VAL A 478 7.92 5.38 4.54
N MET A 479 7.61 4.76 3.39
CA MET A 479 6.97 5.42 2.27
C MET A 479 5.98 4.45 1.64
N ASP A 480 4.87 4.99 1.15
CA ASP A 480 4.04 4.27 0.19
C ASP A 480 3.74 5.16 -1.03
N GLY A 481 3.85 4.58 -2.23
CA GLY A 481 3.52 5.26 -3.47
C GLY A 481 3.00 4.35 -4.57
N CYS A 482 3.18 4.82 -5.80
CA CYS A 482 2.83 4.14 -7.04
C CYS A 482 3.92 4.41 -8.08
N LEU A 483 4.29 3.40 -8.88
CA LEU A 483 5.11 3.62 -10.07
C LEU A 483 4.23 4.03 -11.24
N LEU A 484 4.63 5.08 -11.96
CA LEU A 484 3.85 5.69 -13.06
C LEU A 484 4.27 5.20 -14.46
N VAL A 485 5.02 4.12 -14.54
CA VAL A 485 5.72 3.65 -15.77
C VAL A 485 5.06 2.45 -16.42
#